data_AF-A0A8T5UQP0-F1
#
_entry.id   AF-A0A8T5UQP0-F1
#
_cell.length_a   1.000
_cell.length_b   1.000
_cell.length_c   1.000
_cell.angle_alpha   90.00
_cell.angle_beta   90.00
_cell.angle_gamma   90.00
#
_symmetry.space_group_name_H-M   'P 1'
#
loop_
_entity.id
_entity.type
_entity.pdbx_description
1 polymer ?
#
loop_
_entity_poly.entity_id
_entity_poly.type
_entity_poly.pdbx_seq_one_letter_code
_entity_poly.pdbx_strand_id
1 'polypeptide(L)'
;MALGKLFVILGALLTLVGTYVFAIYGAVGVVGSGIGFILNFLDLFANAALYAGFAGIEVYLFYILLVVFAIFLISGILQLVGIKSKVVGLIFSLFPIGVGVMFLLLFYTTILGPISGLFGLFFIGEQFGNIFPILVDIGGGTGIGAFFLLGGGALGVISTFLPRE
;
A
#
# COMPACT_ATOMS: atom_id res chain seq x y z
N MET A 1 -16.36 -21.29 -11.92
CA MET A 1 -15.06 -20.85 -11.35
C MET A 1 -15.12 -21.06 -9.85
N ALA A 2 -14.17 -21.80 -9.26
CA ALA A 2 -14.15 -22.05 -7.82
C ALA A 2 -14.03 -20.75 -7.01
N LEU A 3 -14.71 -20.69 -5.86
CA LEU A 3 -14.81 -19.49 -5.02
C LEU A 3 -13.43 -18.94 -4.62
N GLY A 4 -12.47 -19.81 -4.32
CA GLY A 4 -11.11 -19.39 -3.99
C GLY A 4 -10.39 -18.67 -5.14
N LYS A 5 -10.61 -19.09 -6.41
CA LYS A 5 -10.02 -18.40 -7.57
C LYS A 5 -10.61 -17.00 -7.75
N LEU A 6 -11.92 -16.88 -7.58
CA LEU A 6 -12.61 -15.59 -7.64
C LEU A 6 -12.07 -14.62 -6.59
N PHE A 7 -11.89 -15.08 -5.36
CA PHE A 7 -11.43 -14.25 -4.25
C PHE A 7 -9.98 -13.78 -4.43
N VAL A 8 -9.08 -14.61 -4.97
CA VAL A 8 -7.73 -14.17 -5.34
C VAL A 8 -7.79 -13.05 -6.37
N ILE A 9 -8.59 -13.22 -7.42
CA ILE A 9 -8.68 -12.25 -8.53
C ILE A 9 -9.24 -10.93 -8.02
N LEU A 10 -10.34 -10.95 -7.27
CA LEU A 10 -10.91 -9.74 -6.66
C LEU A 10 -9.95 -9.09 -5.68
N GLY A 11 -9.25 -9.90 -4.86
CA GLY A 11 -8.24 -9.41 -3.93
C GLY A 11 -7.10 -8.64 -4.63
N ALA A 12 -6.58 -9.23 -5.71
CA ALA A 12 -5.56 -8.61 -6.52
C ALA A 12 -6.04 -7.32 -7.22
N LEU A 13 -7.26 -7.34 -7.78
CA LEU A 13 -7.84 -6.16 -8.43
C LEU A 13 -8.04 -5.01 -7.44
N LEU A 14 -8.60 -5.29 -6.26
CA LEU A 14 -8.74 -4.27 -5.21
C LEU A 14 -7.39 -3.74 -4.76
N THR A 15 -6.39 -4.61 -4.59
CA THR A 15 -5.03 -4.19 -4.24
C THR A 15 -4.45 -3.25 -5.31
N LEU A 16 -4.55 -3.60 -6.59
CA LEU A 16 -4.02 -2.78 -7.69
C LEU A 16 -4.76 -1.44 -7.80
N VAL A 17 -6.09 -1.47 -7.74
CA VAL A 17 -6.92 -0.26 -7.82
C VAL A 17 -6.66 0.64 -6.61
N GLY A 18 -6.56 0.09 -5.41
CA GLY A 18 -6.24 0.85 -4.19
C GLY A 18 -4.81 1.40 -4.15
N THR A 19 -3.86 0.74 -4.83
CA THR A 19 -2.46 1.18 -4.90
C THR A 19 -2.27 2.29 -5.93
N TYR A 20 -2.85 2.14 -7.12
CA TYR A 20 -2.50 2.95 -8.29
C TYR A 20 -3.61 3.91 -8.75
N VAL A 21 -4.88 3.59 -8.54
CA VAL A 21 -5.98 4.40 -9.06
C VAL A 21 -6.49 5.38 -8.02
N PHE A 22 -6.68 4.90 -6.79
CA PHE A 22 -7.19 5.71 -5.69
C PHE A 22 -6.07 6.18 -4.78
N ALA A 23 -6.24 7.37 -4.22
CA ALA A 23 -5.35 7.86 -3.17
C ALA A 23 -5.52 7.03 -1.89
N ILE A 24 -4.40 6.70 -1.25
CA ILE A 24 -4.34 5.99 0.03
C ILE A 24 -4.65 6.98 1.16
N TYR A 25 -4.21 8.23 1.04
CA TYR A 25 -4.51 9.32 1.96
C TYR A 25 -4.51 10.67 1.25
N GLY A 26 -5.11 11.68 1.89
CA GLY A 26 -5.10 13.06 1.44
C GLY A 26 -4.57 14.00 2.52
N ALA A 27 -3.73 14.97 2.11
CA ALA A 27 -3.27 16.08 2.93
C ALA A 27 -3.50 17.40 2.16
N VAL A 28 -3.35 18.55 2.82
CA VAL A 28 -3.60 19.85 2.19
C VAL A 28 -2.71 20.03 0.95
N GLY A 29 -3.33 20.01 -0.23
CA GLY A 29 -2.66 20.19 -1.52
C GLY A 29 -1.86 18.98 -2.02
N VAL A 30 -1.88 17.83 -1.33
CA VAL A 30 -1.05 16.66 -1.69
C VAL A 30 -1.80 15.35 -1.43
N VAL A 31 -1.59 14.35 -2.27
CA VAL A 31 -2.19 13.01 -2.12
C VAL A 31 -1.12 11.93 -2.01
N GLY A 32 -1.44 10.89 -1.24
CA GLY A 32 -0.61 9.70 -1.12
C GLY A 32 -1.05 8.60 -2.06
N SER A 33 -0.16 8.02 -2.86
CA SER A 33 -0.47 6.84 -3.70
C SER A 33 0.77 6.03 -4.06
N GLY A 34 0.55 4.80 -4.54
CA GLY A 34 1.64 3.98 -5.08
C GLY A 34 2.33 4.59 -6.30
N ILE A 35 1.63 5.47 -7.04
CA ILE A 35 2.24 6.23 -8.14
C ILE A 35 3.17 7.31 -7.58
N GLY A 36 2.75 8.03 -6.55
CA GLY A 36 3.61 8.98 -5.84
C GLY A 36 4.92 8.32 -5.38
N PHE A 37 4.83 7.10 -4.83
CA PHE A 37 6.01 6.31 -4.48
C PHE A 37 6.92 6.04 -5.69
N ILE A 38 6.36 5.60 -6.83
CA ILE A 38 7.14 5.28 -8.03
C ILE A 38 7.87 6.51 -8.56
N LEU A 39 7.18 7.66 -8.63
CA LEU A 39 7.75 8.90 -9.16
C LEU A 39 8.91 9.41 -8.28
N ASN A 40 8.79 9.25 -6.97
CA ASN A 40 9.81 9.69 -6.02
C ASN A 40 10.86 8.61 -5.72
N PHE A 41 10.77 7.42 -6.32
CA PHE A 41 11.59 6.26 -5.93
C PHE A 41 13.10 6.53 -6.03
N LEU A 42 13.55 7.13 -7.13
CA LEU A 42 14.97 7.45 -7.34
C LEU A 42 15.47 8.52 -6.35
N ASP A 43 14.63 9.51 -6.07
CA ASP A 43 14.94 10.58 -5.14
C ASP A 43 15.04 10.07 -3.70
N LEU A 44 14.08 9.25 -3.27
CA LEU A 44 14.09 8.57 -1.97
C LEU A 44 15.36 7.72 -1.79
N PHE A 45 15.85 7.09 -2.86
CA PHE A 45 17.07 6.29 -2.80
C PHE A 45 18.34 7.15 -2.76
N ALA A 46 18.41 8.19 -3.59
CA ALA A 46 19.57 9.10 -3.70
C ALA A 46 19.75 9.98 -2.45
N ASN A 47 18.64 10.40 -1.84
CA ASN A 47 18.60 11.31 -0.70
C ASN A 47 18.21 10.60 0.61
N ALA A 48 18.40 9.27 0.70
CA ALA A 48 18.00 8.46 1.84
C ALA A 48 18.55 8.98 3.19
N ALA A 49 19.79 9.49 3.23
CA ALA A 49 20.38 10.04 4.45
C ALA A 49 19.62 11.27 4.97
N LEU A 50 19.15 12.13 4.06
CA LEU A 50 18.37 13.31 4.38
C LEU A 50 16.98 12.90 4.91
N TYR A 51 16.29 11.99 4.22
CA TYR A 51 14.96 11.52 4.65
C TYR A 51 15.01 10.75 5.97
N ALA A 52 16.01 9.88 6.15
CA ALA A 52 16.23 9.17 7.40
C ALA A 52 16.52 10.14 8.57
N GLY A 53 17.31 11.19 8.31
CA GLY A 53 17.58 12.26 9.28
C GLY A 53 16.33 13.02 9.71
N PHE A 54 15.47 13.41 8.76
CA PHE A 54 14.18 14.05 9.07
C PHE A 54 13.26 13.16 9.90
N ALA A 55 13.37 11.85 9.69
CA ALA A 55 12.54 10.87 10.34
C ALA A 55 13.07 10.35 11.67
N GLY A 56 14.30 10.71 12.04
CA GLY A 56 14.95 10.23 13.25
C GLY A 56 15.19 8.71 13.24
N ILE A 57 15.40 8.10 12.06
CA ILE A 57 15.76 6.69 11.93
C ILE A 57 17.13 6.52 11.28
N GLU A 58 17.73 5.36 11.51
CA GLU A 58 18.98 4.99 10.85
C GLU A 58 18.80 4.82 9.34
N VAL A 59 19.80 5.23 8.56
CA VAL A 59 19.75 5.20 7.09
C VAL A 59 19.51 3.78 6.55
N TYR A 60 20.10 2.76 7.20
CA TYR A 60 19.90 1.38 6.79
C TYR A 60 18.45 0.89 7.00
N LEU A 61 17.75 1.38 8.04
CA LEU A 61 16.34 1.07 8.27
C LEU A 61 15.46 1.72 7.20
N PHE A 62 15.81 2.94 6.78
CA PHE A 62 15.11 3.61 5.69
C PHE A 62 15.18 2.81 4.38
N TYR A 63 16.36 2.26 4.03
CA TYR A 63 16.50 1.38 2.87
C TYR A 63 15.68 0.10 2.98
N ILE A 64 15.63 -0.53 4.16
CA ILE A 64 14.79 -1.72 4.39
C ILE A 64 13.31 -1.38 4.14
N LEU A 65 12.82 -0.27 4.68
CA LEU A 65 11.44 0.17 4.46
C LEU A 65 11.16 0.44 2.98
N LEU A 66 12.08 1.10 2.28
CA LEU A 66 11.97 1.38 0.85
C LEU A 66 11.82 0.09 0.02
N VAL A 67 12.61 -0.95 0.32
CA VAL A 67 12.49 -2.27 -0.33
C VAL A 67 11.16 -2.94 0.02
N VAL A 68 10.73 -2.89 1.29
CA VAL A 68 9.44 -3.46 1.70
C VAL A 68 8.27 -2.81 0.95
N PHE A 69 8.30 -1.48 0.78
CA PHE A 69 7.26 -0.77 0.03
C PHE A 69 7.34 -1.02 -1.47
N ALA A 70 8.54 -1.21 -2.03
CA ALA A 70 8.69 -1.66 -3.42
C ALA A 70 8.07 -3.06 -3.64
N ILE A 71 8.21 -3.98 -2.68
CA ILE A 71 7.56 -5.29 -2.73
C ILE A 71 6.03 -5.16 -2.61
N PHE A 72 5.54 -4.23 -1.77
CA PHE A 72 4.12 -3.93 -1.69
C PHE A 72 3.55 -3.43 -3.03
N LEU A 73 4.25 -2.58 -3.78
CA LEU A 73 3.76 -2.08 -5.07
C LEU A 73 3.46 -3.21 -6.07
N ILE A 74 4.29 -4.25 -6.08
CA ILE A 74 4.11 -5.41 -6.96
C ILE A 74 3.20 -6.49 -6.35
N SER A 75 2.77 -6.34 -5.10
CA SER A 75 2.03 -7.38 -4.38
C SER A 75 0.70 -7.71 -5.03
N GLY A 76 0.00 -6.72 -5.60
CA GLY A 76 -1.25 -6.96 -6.34
C GLY A 76 -1.06 -7.88 -7.56
N ILE A 77 0.05 -7.74 -8.28
CA ILE A 77 0.39 -8.62 -9.41
C ILE A 77 0.77 -10.01 -8.89
N LEU A 78 1.58 -10.07 -7.83
CA LEU A 78 2.05 -11.34 -7.26
C LEU A 78 0.92 -12.12 -6.58
N GLN A 79 -0.12 -11.45 -6.08
CA GLN A 79 -1.35 -12.11 -5.62
C GLN A 79 -2.03 -12.91 -6.74
N LEU A 80 -2.00 -12.46 -8.00
CA LEU A 80 -2.57 -13.22 -9.12
C LEU A 80 -1.81 -14.53 -9.39
N VAL A 81 -0.50 -14.57 -9.13
CA VAL A 81 0.27 -15.83 -9.14
C VAL A 81 -0.28 -16.80 -8.08
N GLY A 82 -0.89 -16.23 -7.03
CA GLY A 82 -1.67 -16.92 -6.03
C GLY A 82 -2.74 -17.85 -6.59
N ILE A 83 -3.25 -17.65 -7.83
CA ILE A 83 -4.18 -18.58 -8.48
C ILE A 83 -3.58 -19.98 -8.61
N LYS A 84 -2.27 -20.07 -8.90
CA LYS A 84 -1.54 -21.33 -9.08
C LYS A 84 -0.87 -21.81 -7.78
N SER A 85 -0.44 -20.90 -6.90
CA SER A 85 0.23 -21.24 -5.65
C SER A 85 -0.43 -20.59 -4.44
N LYS A 86 -1.01 -21.40 -3.54
CA LYS A 86 -1.64 -20.91 -2.30
C LYS A 86 -0.68 -20.10 -1.43
N VAL A 87 0.56 -20.58 -1.29
CA VAL A 87 1.58 -19.95 -0.44
C VAL A 87 1.95 -18.57 -0.96
N VAL A 88 2.14 -18.43 -2.27
CA VAL A 88 2.44 -17.14 -2.91
C VAL A 88 1.27 -16.16 -2.70
N GLY A 89 0.03 -16.63 -2.93
CA GLY A 89 -1.16 -15.83 -2.68
C GLY A 89 -1.22 -15.32 -1.24
N LEU A 90 -0.97 -16.19 -0.25
CA LEU A 90 -0.98 -15.81 1.16
C LEU A 90 0.07 -14.73 1.46
N ILE A 91 1.34 -14.96 1.10
CA ILE A 91 2.45 -14.04 1.41
C ILE A 91 2.18 -12.65 0.81
N PHE A 92 1.83 -12.57 -0.47
CA PHE A 92 1.60 -11.29 -1.13
C PHE A 92 0.25 -10.65 -0.79
N SER A 93 -0.63 -11.36 -0.10
CA SER A 93 -1.81 -10.79 0.55
C SER A 93 -1.53 -10.13 1.89
N LEU A 94 -0.47 -10.53 2.59
CA LEU A 94 -0.08 -9.89 3.85
C LEU A 94 0.51 -8.49 3.65
N PHE A 95 1.21 -8.22 2.54
CA PHE A 95 1.76 -6.89 2.26
C PHE A 95 0.70 -5.78 2.21
N PRO A 96 -0.36 -5.86 1.38
CA PRO A 96 -1.37 -4.81 1.33
C PRO A 96 -2.23 -4.75 2.60
N ILE A 97 -2.42 -5.86 3.33
CA ILE A 97 -3.00 -5.80 4.68
C ILE A 97 -2.08 -4.96 5.58
N GLY A 98 -0.78 -5.27 5.61
CA GLY A 98 0.19 -4.56 6.43
C GLY A 98 0.20 -3.07 6.14
N VAL A 99 0.32 -2.68 4.87
CA VAL A 99 0.31 -1.27 4.46
C VAL A 99 -1.03 -0.60 4.78
N GLY A 100 -2.15 -1.25 4.46
CA GLY A 100 -3.49 -0.72 4.76
C GLY A 100 -3.70 -0.50 6.26
N VAL A 101 -3.29 -1.45 7.10
CA VAL A 101 -3.35 -1.32 8.57
C VAL A 101 -2.45 -0.19 9.04
N MET A 102 -1.26 -0.04 8.47
CA MET A 102 -0.35 1.05 8.84
C MET A 102 -0.95 2.42 8.57
N PHE A 103 -1.64 2.60 7.45
CA PHE A 103 -2.34 3.85 7.15
C PHE A 103 -3.53 4.11 8.08
N LEU A 104 -4.32 3.09 8.43
CA LEU A 104 -5.37 3.27 9.44
C LEU A 104 -4.80 3.66 10.80
N LEU A 105 -3.72 3.01 11.23
CA LEU A 105 -3.08 3.33 12.50
C LEU A 105 -2.48 4.73 12.50
N LEU A 106 -1.91 5.18 11.38
CA LEU A 106 -1.39 6.55 11.21
C LEU A 106 -2.48 7.61 11.39
N PHE A 107 -3.64 7.44 10.78
CA PHE A 107 -4.68 8.48 10.75
C PHE A 107 -5.69 8.41 11.89
N TYR A 108 -5.91 7.22 12.48
CA TYR A 108 -6.92 7.02 13.53
C TYR A 108 -6.32 6.77 14.92
N THR A 109 -5.00 6.63 15.06
CA THR A 109 -4.36 6.37 16.35
C THR A 109 -3.07 7.18 16.54
N THR A 110 -2.62 7.31 17.79
CA THR A 110 -1.31 7.89 18.14
C THR A 110 -0.25 6.84 18.45
N ILE A 111 -0.59 5.54 18.34
CA ILE A 111 0.25 4.41 18.78
C ILE A 111 1.59 4.37 18.05
N LEU A 112 1.60 4.75 16.77
CA LEU A 112 2.81 4.75 15.96
C LEU A 112 3.71 5.97 16.20
N GLY A 113 3.24 6.96 16.96
CA GLY A 113 3.99 8.18 17.26
C GLY A 113 4.44 8.96 16.02
N PRO A 114 5.46 9.83 16.16
CA PRO A 114 5.99 10.66 15.07
C PRO A 114 6.57 9.87 13.89
N ILE A 115 7.04 8.65 14.14
CA ILE A 115 7.62 7.74 13.14
C ILE A 115 6.57 7.40 12.06
N SER A 116 5.28 7.45 12.39
CA SER A 116 4.20 7.19 11.43
C SER A 116 4.18 8.14 10.22
N GLY A 117 4.66 9.38 10.38
CA GLY A 117 4.74 10.37 9.30
C GLY A 117 5.66 9.93 8.14
N LEU A 118 6.63 9.05 8.42
CA LEU A 118 7.46 8.40 7.38
C LEU A 118 6.61 7.65 6.36
N PHE A 119 5.60 6.92 6.84
CA PHE A 119 4.76 6.10 5.97
C PHE A 119 3.94 6.98 5.04
N GLY A 120 3.51 8.16 5.47
CA GLY A 120 2.95 9.16 4.56
C GLY A 120 3.98 9.59 3.50
N LEU A 121 5.18 9.99 3.95
CA LEU A 121 6.27 10.49 3.10
C LEU A 121 6.61 9.57 1.93
N PHE A 122 6.64 8.25 2.13
CA PHE A 122 6.95 7.30 1.04
C PHE A 122 5.96 7.37 -0.13
N PHE A 123 4.69 7.68 0.15
CA PHE A 123 3.62 7.66 -0.84
C PHE A 123 3.26 9.06 -1.34
N ILE A 124 3.91 10.10 -0.82
CA ILE A 124 3.62 11.48 -1.19
C ILE A 124 3.83 11.68 -2.70
N GLY A 125 2.89 12.34 -3.36
CA GLY A 125 3.00 12.62 -4.78
C GLY A 125 2.07 13.76 -5.19
N GLU A 126 2.39 14.39 -6.32
CA GLU A 126 1.54 15.41 -6.91
C GLU A 126 0.23 14.77 -7.40
N GLN A 127 -0.89 15.41 -7.11
CA GLN A 127 -2.15 15.07 -7.75
C GLN A 127 -2.13 15.70 -9.15
N PHE A 128 -2.01 14.89 -10.20
CA PHE A 128 -1.95 15.33 -11.60
C PHE A 128 -3.19 16.16 -11.96
N GLY A 129 -3.11 17.48 -11.77
CA GLY A 129 -4.20 18.42 -12.01
C GLY A 129 -5.48 18.12 -11.23
N ASN A 130 -5.38 17.61 -10.00
CA ASN A 130 -6.54 17.13 -9.21
C ASN A 130 -7.32 15.95 -9.82
N ILE A 131 -6.81 15.31 -10.88
CA ILE A 131 -7.51 14.23 -11.59
C ILE A 131 -7.03 12.85 -11.14
N PHE A 132 -5.73 12.71 -10.87
CA PHE A 132 -5.14 11.40 -10.61
C PHE A 132 -3.96 11.50 -9.63
N PRO A 133 -3.80 10.58 -8.66
CA PRO A 133 -4.74 9.53 -8.24
C PRO A 133 -6.08 10.11 -7.75
N ILE A 134 -7.16 9.32 -7.82
CA ILE A 134 -8.50 9.75 -7.43
C ILE A 134 -8.61 9.75 -5.91
N LEU A 135 -8.74 10.94 -5.32
CA LEU A 135 -9.02 11.08 -3.89
C LEU A 135 -10.52 10.97 -3.63
N VAL A 136 -10.92 9.86 -3.02
CA VAL A 136 -12.22 9.73 -2.36
C VAL A 136 -11.93 9.70 -0.86
N ASP A 137 -12.12 10.85 -0.21
CA ASP A 137 -11.98 10.97 1.24
C ASP A 137 -13.18 10.31 1.92
N ILE A 138 -12.87 9.47 2.89
CA ILE A 138 -13.82 8.68 3.69
C ILE A 138 -13.77 9.09 5.16
N GLY A 139 -13.11 10.20 5.47
CA GLY A 139 -13.02 10.84 6.77
C GLY A 139 -11.66 10.62 7.43
N GLY A 140 -11.19 11.63 8.17
CA GLY A 140 -9.96 11.53 8.96
C GLY A 140 -8.67 11.53 8.14
N GLY A 141 -8.68 12.04 6.90
CA GLY A 141 -7.50 12.14 6.03
C GLY A 141 -7.11 10.85 5.33
N THR A 142 -7.85 9.76 5.54
CA THR A 142 -7.63 8.49 4.84
C THR A 142 -8.45 8.45 3.56
N GLY A 143 -7.83 8.00 2.46
CA GLY A 143 -8.50 7.81 1.19
C GLY A 143 -9.04 6.38 1.04
N ILE A 144 -10.02 6.20 0.16
CA ILE A 144 -10.59 4.87 -0.14
C ILE A 144 -9.55 3.84 -0.58
N GLY A 145 -8.41 4.29 -1.13
CA GLY A 145 -7.31 3.42 -1.52
C GLY A 145 -6.84 2.53 -0.37
N ALA A 146 -6.69 3.07 0.85
CA ALA A 146 -6.26 2.29 2.01
C ALA A 146 -7.23 1.13 2.34
N PHE A 147 -8.53 1.35 2.15
CA PHE A 147 -9.56 0.34 2.42
C PHE A 147 -9.60 -0.72 1.32
N PHE A 148 -9.32 -0.34 0.07
CA PHE A 148 -9.12 -1.30 -1.00
C PHE A 148 -7.87 -2.17 -0.80
N LEU A 149 -6.80 -1.64 -0.21
CA LEU A 149 -5.64 -2.46 0.17
C LEU A 149 -6.01 -3.51 1.24
N LEU A 150 -6.76 -3.08 2.27
CA LEU A 150 -7.23 -3.98 3.34
C LEU A 150 -8.18 -5.04 2.80
N GLY A 151 -9.21 -4.63 2.04
CA GLY A 151 -10.17 -5.54 1.43
C GLY A 151 -9.50 -6.49 0.44
N GLY A 152 -8.59 -5.96 -0.38
CA GLY A 152 -7.83 -6.72 -1.37
C GLY A 152 -6.95 -7.79 -0.72
N GLY A 153 -6.19 -7.39 0.29
CA GLY A 153 -5.38 -8.31 1.08
C GLY A 153 -6.22 -9.35 1.84
N ALA A 154 -7.30 -8.95 2.50
CA ALA A 154 -8.18 -9.86 3.23
C ALA A 154 -8.82 -10.92 2.32
N LEU A 155 -9.35 -10.52 1.16
CA LEU A 155 -9.88 -11.46 0.17
C LEU A 155 -8.81 -12.43 -0.31
N GLY A 156 -7.60 -11.94 -0.56
CA GLY A 156 -6.47 -12.78 -0.96
C GLY A 156 -6.07 -13.79 0.12
N VAL A 157 -6.08 -13.43 1.41
CA VAL A 157 -5.88 -14.37 2.52
C VAL A 157 -7.00 -15.39 2.59
N ILE A 158 -8.27 -14.96 2.58
CA ILE A 158 -9.42 -15.89 2.67
C ILE A 158 -9.38 -16.91 1.53
N SER A 159 -8.99 -16.46 0.34
CA SER A 159 -8.88 -17.30 -0.85
C SER A 159 -7.95 -18.51 -0.70
N THR A 160 -6.98 -18.47 0.23
CA THR A 160 -5.99 -19.55 0.40
C THR A 160 -6.59 -20.76 1.10
N PHE A 161 -7.62 -20.52 1.91
CA PHE A 161 -8.34 -21.55 2.67
C PHE A 161 -9.53 -22.13 1.91
N LEU A 162 -9.94 -21.52 0.81
CA LEU A 162 -11.06 -21.98 -0.01
C LEU A 162 -10.64 -23.00 -1.10
N PRO A 163 -11.58 -23.86 -1.56
CA PRO A 163 -11.38 -24.69 -2.74
C PRO A 163 -11.14 -23.85 -4.00
N ARG A 164 -10.26 -24.35 -4.88
CA ARG A 164 -9.85 -23.68 -6.12
C ARG A 164 -10.06 -24.52 -7.37
N GLU A 165 -10.44 -25.78 -7.21
CA GLU A 165 -10.81 -26.70 -8.28
C GLU A 165 -12.31 -26.57 -8.57
#